data_AF-A0A527ZHK3-F1
#
_entry.id   AF-A0A527ZHK3-F1
#
_cell.length_a   1.000
_cell.length_b   1.000
_cell.length_c   1.000
_cell.angle_alpha   90.00
_cell.angle_beta   90.00
_cell.angle_gamma   90.00
#
_symmetry.space_group_name_H-M   'P 1'
#
loop_
_entity.id
_entity.type
_entity.pdbx_description
1 polymer ?
#
loop_
_entity_poly.entity_id
_entity_poly.type
_entity_poly.pdbx_seq_one_letter_code
_entity_poly.pdbx_strand_id
1 'polypeptide(L)'
;AAGAEEFDPTSLDLAALIECRADVPAYNGLAFWLSGEAGAAEKLGWKEVPAGNPFLPATVRVFGYETASIVFTATGPLAALDGVSAPDLARELGISPEVATPEKFLGEKIVVESSEEADG
;
A
#
# COMPACT_ATOMS: atom_id res chain seq x y z
N ALA A 1 9.91 16.41 -22.59
CA ALA A 1 9.77 16.12 -21.16
C ALA A 1 8.37 16.54 -20.76
N ALA A 2 7.44 15.59 -20.64
CA ALA A 2 6.12 15.85 -20.06
C ALA A 2 6.26 15.64 -18.55
N GLY A 3 5.77 16.60 -17.78
CA GLY A 3 6.15 16.84 -16.39
C GLY A 3 5.91 15.65 -15.48
N ALA A 4 6.82 15.46 -14.53
CA ALA A 4 6.41 14.94 -13.24
C ALA A 4 5.29 15.87 -12.78
N GLU A 5 4.03 15.39 -12.78
CA GLU A 5 3.00 16.03 -11.98
C GLU A 5 3.62 16.25 -10.59
N GLU A 6 3.61 17.49 -10.12
CA GLU A 6 4.08 17.84 -8.79
C GLU A 6 3.23 17.05 -7.80
N PHE A 7 3.74 15.88 -7.40
CA PHE A 7 3.11 15.03 -6.41
C PHE A 7 3.11 15.81 -5.09
N ASP A 8 1.92 16.15 -4.60
CA ASP A 8 1.79 16.84 -3.32
C ASP A 8 1.84 15.79 -2.18
N PRO A 9 2.91 15.73 -1.38
CA PRO A 9 3.05 14.75 -0.33
C PRO A 9 2.00 14.88 0.78
N THR A 10 1.33 16.03 0.88
CA THR A 10 0.28 16.27 1.89
C THR A 10 -1.09 15.73 1.49
N SER A 11 -1.28 15.50 0.19
CA SER A 11 -2.46 14.87 -0.40
C SER A 11 -2.44 13.34 -0.35
N LEU A 12 -1.34 12.74 0.12
CA LEU A 12 -1.16 11.29 0.16
C LEU A 12 -2.14 10.63 1.15
N ASP A 13 -3.14 9.93 0.61
CA ASP A 13 -4.02 9.05 1.38
C ASP A 13 -3.50 7.61 1.37
N LEU A 14 -2.65 7.29 2.35
CA LEU A 14 -2.10 5.94 2.53
C LEU A 14 -3.18 4.88 2.76
N ALA A 15 -4.28 5.24 3.42
CA ALA A 15 -5.37 4.30 3.66
C ALA A 15 -6.05 3.96 2.34
N ALA A 16 -6.28 4.94 1.46
CA ALA A 16 -6.82 4.67 0.13
C ALA A 16 -5.92 3.75 -0.71
N LEU A 17 -4.59 3.90 -0.62
CA LEU A 17 -3.64 3.02 -1.33
C LEU A 17 -3.67 1.59 -0.77
N ILE A 18 -3.62 1.44 0.56
CA ILE A 18 -3.58 0.13 1.22
C ILE A 18 -4.92 -0.61 1.10
N GLU A 19 -6.04 0.13 1.13
CA GLU A 19 -7.39 -0.42 0.98
C GLU A 19 -7.81 -0.62 -0.48
N CYS A 20 -6.87 -0.47 -1.43
CA CYS A 20 -7.10 -0.59 -2.87
C CYS A 20 -8.24 0.31 -3.38
N ARG A 21 -8.42 1.49 -2.77
CA ARG A 21 -9.38 2.53 -3.17
C ARG A 21 -8.76 3.61 -4.06
N ALA A 22 -7.44 3.67 -4.15
CA ALA A 22 -6.73 4.62 -5.00
C ALA A 22 -6.65 4.11 -6.45
N ASP A 23 -6.80 5.02 -7.42
CA ASP A 23 -6.67 4.73 -8.84
C ASP A 23 -5.20 4.64 -9.29
N VAL A 24 -4.97 4.00 -10.44
CA VAL A 24 -3.64 3.80 -11.06
C VAL A 24 -2.81 5.10 -11.17
N PRO A 25 -3.36 6.26 -11.58
CA PRO A 25 -2.60 7.50 -11.63
C PRO A 25 -2.09 7.96 -10.25
N ALA A 26 -2.89 7.79 -9.20
CA ALA A 26 -2.50 8.15 -7.84
C ALA A 26 -1.34 7.27 -7.34
N TYR A 27 -1.41 5.96 -7.61
CA TYR A 27 -0.32 5.03 -7.31
C TYR A 27 0.96 5.38 -8.08
N ASN A 28 0.86 5.59 -9.40
CA ASN A 28 2.01 5.89 -10.24
C ASN A 28 2.65 7.23 -9.88
N GLY A 29 1.86 8.24 -9.52
CA GLY A 29 2.36 9.52 -9.03
C GLY A 29 3.24 9.36 -7.78
N LEU A 30 2.79 8.56 -6.81
CA LEU A 30 3.58 8.22 -5.62
C LEU A 30 4.86 7.45 -5.99
N ALA A 31 4.75 6.41 -6.83
CA ALA A 31 5.88 5.56 -7.20
C ALA A 31 6.97 6.35 -7.95
N PHE A 32 6.58 7.21 -8.89
CA PHE A 32 7.51 8.08 -9.61
C PHE A 32 8.13 9.12 -8.70
N TRP A 33 7.37 9.73 -7.80
CA TRP A 33 7.89 10.71 -6.87
C TRP A 33 8.93 10.09 -5.91
N LEU A 34 8.62 8.93 -5.32
CA LEU A 34 9.56 8.20 -4.46
C LEU A 34 10.87 7.83 -5.16
N SER A 35 10.82 7.57 -6.47
CA SER A 35 11.98 7.18 -7.27
C SER A 35 12.76 8.37 -7.82
N GLY A 36 12.10 9.51 -8.05
CA GLY A 36 12.66 10.68 -8.73
C GLY A 36 13.11 11.80 -7.80
N GLU A 37 12.56 11.89 -6.58
CA GLU A 37 12.85 12.94 -5.62
C GLU A 37 13.86 12.46 -4.55
N ALA A 38 14.98 13.17 -4.42
CA ALA A 38 15.97 12.85 -3.41
C ALA A 38 15.41 13.12 -2.00
N GLY A 39 15.45 12.12 -1.13
CA GLY A 39 14.89 12.21 0.23
C GLY A 39 13.36 12.28 0.28
N ALA A 40 12.66 11.82 -0.76
CA ALA A 40 11.20 11.71 -0.79
C ALA A 40 10.63 11.03 0.47
N ALA A 41 11.21 9.90 0.85
CA ALA A 41 10.84 9.18 2.08
C ALA A 41 11.00 10.07 3.32
N GLU A 42 12.11 10.78 3.46
CA GLU A 42 12.37 11.66 4.60
C GLU A 42 11.39 12.84 4.66
N LYS A 43 10.97 13.39 3.49
CA LYS A 43 9.95 14.46 3.40
C LYS A 43 8.58 14.00 3.90
N LEU A 44 8.26 12.71 3.77
CA LEU A 44 7.06 12.11 4.36
C LEU A 44 7.25 11.69 5.84
N GLY A 45 8.40 12.02 6.42
CA GLY A 45 8.79 11.60 7.76
C GLY A 45 9.14 10.11 7.84
N TRP A 46 9.30 9.42 6.71
CA TRP A 46 9.56 7.99 6.70
C TRP A 46 10.99 7.70 7.14
N LYS A 47 11.14 6.65 7.93
CA LYS A 47 12.42 6.18 8.45
C LYS A 47 12.74 4.81 7.90
N GLU A 48 13.88 4.69 7.25
CA GLU A 48 14.40 3.39 6.84
C GLU A 48 14.72 2.55 8.09
N VAL A 49 14.21 1.32 8.12
CA VAL A 49 14.68 0.31 9.09
C VAL A 49 15.72 -0.58 8.42
N PRO A 50 16.63 -1.24 9.19
CA PRO A 50 17.68 -2.11 8.65
C PRO A 50 17.22 -3.26 7.74
N ALA A 51 15.91 -3.51 7.59
CA ALA A 51 15.36 -4.44 6.61
C ALA A 51 15.26 -3.87 5.18
N GLY A 52 15.60 -2.60 4.95
CA GLY A 52 15.60 -1.97 3.62
C GLY A 52 14.26 -1.40 3.16
N ASN A 53 13.26 -1.35 4.05
CA ASN A 53 11.94 -0.77 3.75
C ASN A 53 11.71 0.48 4.60
N PRO A 54 11.14 1.57 4.05
CA PRO A 54 10.81 2.77 4.80
C PRO A 54 9.54 2.57 5.65
N PHE A 55 9.55 3.09 6.89
CA PHE A 55 8.47 3.03 7.88
C PHE A 55 7.96 4.42 8.23
N LEU A 56 6.68 4.54 8.59
CA LEU A 56 6.04 5.79 8.99
C LEU A 56 6.04 6.00 10.51
N PRO A 57 6.27 7.24 11.01
CA PRO A 57 6.11 7.58 12.42
C PRO A 57 4.65 7.91 12.80
N ALA A 58 3.72 7.90 11.85
CA ALA A 58 2.31 8.25 12.05
C ALA A 58 1.41 7.01 12.01
N THR A 59 0.46 6.95 12.96
CA THR A 59 -0.58 5.92 12.97
C THR A 59 -1.51 6.10 11.76
N VAL A 60 -1.64 5.06 10.95
CA VAL A 60 -2.58 4.97 9.84
C VAL A 60 -3.71 4.03 10.25
N ARG A 61 -4.95 4.37 9.89
CA ARG A 61 -6.10 3.49 10.08
C ARG A 61 -6.49 2.87 8.74
N VAL A 62 -6.45 1.54 8.64
CA VAL A 62 -6.79 0.77 7.44
C VAL A 62 -7.66 -0.42 7.81
N PHE A 63 -8.68 -0.70 7.01
CA PHE A 63 -9.65 -1.78 7.24
C PHE A 63 -10.28 -1.74 8.65
N GLY A 64 -10.39 -0.56 9.26
CA GLY A 64 -10.87 -0.39 10.64
C GLY A 64 -9.83 -0.62 11.75
N TYR A 65 -8.59 -0.99 11.42
CA TYR A 65 -7.49 -1.22 12.37
C TYR A 65 -6.46 -0.09 12.31
N GLU A 66 -5.88 0.24 13.46
CA GLU A 66 -4.78 1.20 13.55
C GLU A 66 -3.43 0.49 13.49
N THR A 67 -2.48 1.04 12.72
CA THR A 67 -1.10 0.57 12.66
C THR A 67 -0.12 1.73 12.55
N ALA A 68 1.06 1.57 13.15
CA ALA A 68 2.20 2.47 12.94
C ALA A 68 3.24 1.86 11.98
N SER A 69 2.99 0.66 11.45
CA SER A 69 3.95 -0.13 10.68
C SER A 69 3.48 -0.26 9.24
N ILE A 70 4.00 0.60 8.37
CA ILE A 70 3.79 0.52 6.93
C ILE A 70 5.09 0.07 6.26
N VAL A 71 4.98 -0.87 5.32
CA VAL A 71 6.09 -1.44 4.56
C VAL A 71 5.83 -1.16 3.08
N PHE A 72 6.78 -0.55 2.39
CA PHE A 72 6.70 -0.39 0.93
C PHE A 72 7.40 -1.54 0.22
N THR A 73 6.72 -2.19 -0.72
CA THR A 73 7.29 -3.19 -1.62
C THR A 73 7.34 -2.63 -3.05
N ALA A 74 7.91 -3.38 -3.98
CA ALA A 74 7.88 -3.04 -5.40
C ALA A 74 6.46 -2.91 -5.97
N THR A 75 5.45 -3.49 -5.30
CA THR A 75 4.05 -3.49 -5.74
C THR A 75 3.17 -2.53 -4.96
N GLY A 76 3.72 -1.81 -3.98
CA GLY A 76 3.02 -0.76 -3.24
C GLY A 76 3.14 -0.82 -1.71
N PRO A 77 2.45 0.10 -1.00
CA PRO A 77 2.41 0.10 0.45
C PRO A 77 1.60 -1.07 1.02
N LEU A 78 2.09 -1.64 2.11
CA LEU A 78 1.45 -2.66 2.92
C LEU A 78 1.36 -2.20 4.37
N ALA A 79 0.22 -2.42 5.01
CA ALA A 79 0.09 -2.26 6.45
C ALA A 79 0.44 -3.57 7.17
N ALA A 80 1.33 -3.49 8.15
CA ALA A 80 1.53 -4.57 9.13
C ALA A 80 0.56 -4.36 10.29
N LEU A 81 -0.39 -5.29 10.47
CA LEU A 81 -1.40 -5.22 11.52
C LEU A 81 -1.04 -6.19 12.64
N ASP A 82 -0.47 -5.67 13.73
CA ASP A 82 -0.10 -6.47 14.90
C ASP A 82 -1.34 -6.88 15.70
N GLY A 83 -1.41 -8.15 16.09
CA GLY A 83 -2.52 -8.69 16.90
C GLY A 83 -3.84 -8.90 16.14
N VAL A 84 -3.85 -8.71 14.82
CA VAL A 84 -5.01 -8.97 13.97
C VAL A 84 -4.92 -10.38 13.37
N SER A 85 -6.00 -11.15 13.50
CA SER A 85 -6.10 -12.48 12.90
C SER A 85 -6.26 -12.37 11.39
N ALA A 86 -5.23 -12.79 10.64
CA ALA A 86 -5.26 -12.82 9.18
C ALA A 86 -6.49 -13.55 8.60
N PRO A 87 -6.87 -14.77 9.06
CA PRO A 87 -8.05 -15.44 8.50
C PRO A 87 -9.38 -14.73 8.82
N ASP A 88 -9.50 -14.09 9.99
CA ASP A 88 -10.72 -13.34 10.34
C ASP A 88 -10.86 -12.08 9.48
N LEU A 89 -9.76 -11.32 9.32
CA LEU A 89 -9.73 -10.15 8.45
C LEU A 89 -10.00 -10.53 6.99
N ALA A 90 -9.38 -11.61 6.49
CA ALA A 90 -9.62 -12.09 5.13
C ALA A 90 -11.10 -12.45 4.90
N ARG A 91 -11.76 -13.06 5.90
CA ARG A 91 -13.20 -13.37 5.84
C ARG A 91 -14.05 -12.10 5.76
N GLU A 92 -13.71 -11.07 6.55
CA GLU A 92 -14.41 -9.77 6.54
C GLU A 92 -14.26 -9.07 5.19
N LEU A 93 -13.07 -9.12 4.60
CA LEU A 93 -12.76 -8.52 3.29
C LEU A 93 -13.21 -9.37 2.09
N GLY A 94 -13.67 -10.60 2.33
CA GLY A 94 -14.04 -11.55 1.29
C GLY A 94 -12.85 -11.99 0.43
N ILE A 95 -11.68 -12.16 1.04
CA ILE A 95 -10.44 -12.63 0.41
C ILE A 95 -10.39 -14.15 0.47
N SER A 96 -10.13 -14.77 -0.68
CA SER A 96 -10.00 -16.22 -0.78
C SER A 96 -8.60 -16.66 -0.31
N PRO A 97 -8.47 -17.65 0.58
CA PRO A 97 -7.18 -18.18 0.96
C PRO A 97 -6.58 -19.00 -0.17
N GLU A 98 -5.31 -18.73 -0.47
CA GLU A 98 -4.47 -19.61 -1.28
C GLU A 98 -3.66 -20.56 -0.38
N VAL A 99 -3.26 -20.08 0.80
CA VAL A 99 -2.65 -20.87 1.87
C VAL A 99 -3.36 -20.53 3.19
N ALA A 100 -3.87 -21.54 3.89
CA ALA A 100 -4.43 -21.38 5.23
C ALA A 100 -3.99 -22.54 6.13
N THR A 101 -3.00 -22.28 6.98
CA THR A 101 -2.51 -23.18 8.02
C THR A 101 -2.54 -22.44 9.37
N PRO A 102 -2.47 -23.15 10.51
CA PRO A 102 -2.41 -22.48 11.82
C PRO A 102 -1.22 -21.51 11.98
N GLU A 103 -0.16 -21.68 11.19
CA GLU A 103 1.06 -20.87 11.25
C GLU A 103 1.12 -19.78 10.17
N LYS A 104 0.32 -19.90 9.09
CA LYS A 104 0.44 -19.02 7.92
C LYS A 104 -0.89 -18.87 7.18
N PHE A 105 -1.19 -17.63 6.82
CA PHE A 105 -2.27 -17.30 5.90
C PHE A 105 -1.71 -16.50 4.73
N LEU A 106 -2.09 -16.87 3.51
CA LEU A 106 -1.89 -16.09 2.28
C LEU A 106 -3.18 -16.17 1.47
N GLY A 107 -3.59 -15.03 0.91
CA GLY A 107 -4.76 -14.96 0.05
C GLY A 107 -4.73 -13.66 -0.75
N GLU A 108 -5.46 -13.64 -1.83
CA GLU A 108 -5.60 -12.48 -2.71
C GLU A 108 -7.05 -12.30 -3.14
N LYS A 109 -7.37 -11.08 -3.56
CA LYS A 109 -8.66 -10.72 -4.11
C LYS A 109 -8.46 -9.65 -5.15
N ILE A 110 -9.04 -9.86 -6.33
CA ILE A 110 -9.13 -8.84 -7.36
C ILE A 110 -10.20 -7.83 -6.94
N VAL A 111 -9.78 -6.58 -6.73
CA VAL A 111 -10.67 -5.47 -6.32
C VAL A 111 -11.32 -4.81 -7.52
N VAL A 112 -10.58 -4.69 -8.61
CA VAL A 112 -11.07 -4.25 -9.93
C VAL A 112 -10.43 -5.15 -10.98
N GLU A 113 -11.26 -5.74 -11.83
CA GLU A 113 -10.82 -6.42 -13.04
C GLU A 113 -11.02 -5.45 -14.20
N SER A 114 -9.97 -4.72 -14.57
CA SER A 114 -9.96 -3.92 -15.79
C SER A 114 -9.27 -4.74 -16.87
N SER A 115 -10.05 -5.38 -17.74
CA SER A 115 -9.53 -5.85 -19.02
C SER A 115 -9.27 -4.63 -19.90
N GLU A 116 -8.01 -4.35 -20.20
CA GLU A 116 -7.67 -3.52 -21.35
C GLU A 116 -8.18 -4.25 -22.60
N GLU A 117 -9.40 -3.95 -23.02
CA GLU A 117 -9.77 -4.17 -24.41
C GLU A 117 -8.91 -3.22 -25.22
N ALA A 118 -7.84 -3.76 -25.81
CA ALA A 118 -7.06 -3.09 -26.84
C ALA A 118 -8.00 -2.82 -28.03
N ASP A 119 -8.70 -1.70 -27.98
CA ASP A 119 -9.42 -1.17 -29.12
C ASP A 119 -8.40 -0.59 -30.11
N GLY A 120 -8.07 -1.42 -31.12
CA GLY A 120 -7.79 -1.03 -32.51
C GLY A 120 -6.60 -0.13 -32.81
#